data_AF-A0A6N2HLB3-F1
#
_entry.id   AF-A0A6N2HLB3-F1
#
_cell.length_a   1.000
_cell.length_b   1.000
_cell.length_c   1.000
_cell.angle_alpha   90.00
_cell.angle_beta   90.00
_cell.angle_gamma   90.00
#
_symmetry.space_group_name_H-M   'P 1'
#
loop_
_entity.id
_entity.type
_entity.pdbx_description
1 polymer ?
#
loop_
_entity_poly.entity_id
_entity_poly.type
_entity_poly.pdbx_seq_one_letter_code
_entity_poly.pdbx_strand_id
1 'polypeptide(L)'
;MRGFSFPPPGMGGILRRMRRIRGLGIAVVVVLVFGAAGCGFSGEASGESTGSAKPSVMGVQEALDAYSTAAAPGCETADECQDLTAAKLVAAMDVRAAMKAEDPVKFGEPIGFVDLAEKRAEHYGMDNLGAKGNSFAVSQPLQQMVAWFREHPEAS
;
A
#
# COMPACT_ATOMS: atom_id res chain seq x y z
N MET A 1 -55.47 -9.56 7.06
CA MET A 1 -55.64 -10.38 5.85
C MET A 1 -54.67 -9.90 4.78
N ARG A 2 -53.81 -10.80 4.28
CA ARG A 2 -53.13 -10.84 2.95
C ARG A 2 -52.21 -9.66 2.56
N GLY A 3 -50.97 -9.85 2.11
CA GLY A 3 -50.24 -11.06 1.77
C GLY A 3 -48.78 -10.75 1.43
N PHE A 4 -47.89 -11.63 1.85
CA PHE A 4 -46.50 -11.75 1.42
C PHE A 4 -46.47 -12.26 -0.03
N SER A 5 -45.63 -11.66 -0.89
CA SER A 5 -45.21 -12.26 -2.15
C SER A 5 -43.70 -12.49 -2.11
N PHE A 6 -43.38 -13.78 -1.96
CA PHE A 6 -42.05 -14.39 -1.98
C PHE A 6 -41.84 -14.97 -3.39
N PRO A 7 -40.74 -14.69 -4.12
CA PRO A 7 -40.38 -15.49 -5.27
C PRO A 7 -39.71 -16.82 -4.83
N PRO A 8 -39.97 -17.93 -5.52
CA PRO A 8 -39.57 -19.28 -5.10
C PRO A 8 -38.07 -19.58 -5.34
N PRO A 9 -37.51 -20.58 -4.62
CA PRO A 9 -36.18 -21.11 -4.85
C PRO A 9 -36.19 -22.22 -5.91
N GLY A 10 -35.19 -22.22 -6.79
CA GLY A 10 -34.69 -23.41 -7.49
C GLY A 10 -35.00 -23.52 -8.98
N MET A 11 -33.95 -23.46 -9.81
CA MET A 11 -33.56 -24.48 -10.82
C MET A 11 -32.73 -23.87 -11.96
N GLY A 12 -31.66 -24.59 -12.35
CA GLY A 12 -30.82 -24.34 -13.52
C GLY A 12 -29.47 -23.76 -13.10
N GLY A 13 -28.37 -24.51 -13.02
CA GLY A 13 -28.00 -25.63 -13.87
C GLY A 13 -26.52 -25.47 -14.15
N ILE A 14 -25.73 -26.35 -13.54
CA ILE A 14 -24.30 -26.58 -13.73
C ILE A 14 -24.02 -26.76 -15.23
N LEU A 15 -22.96 -26.13 -15.78
CA LEU A 15 -21.94 -26.73 -16.67
C LEU A 15 -21.27 -25.70 -17.62
N ARG A 16 -19.94 -25.59 -17.45
CA ARG A 16 -18.83 -25.31 -18.41
C ARG A 16 -17.89 -24.27 -17.79
N ARG A 17 -16.86 -24.62 -17.01
CA ARG A 17 -15.73 -25.52 -17.30
C ARG A 17 -15.32 -25.50 -18.77
N MET A 18 -14.46 -24.54 -19.16
CA MET A 18 -13.29 -24.82 -20.01
C MET A 18 -12.32 -23.62 -20.08
N ARG A 19 -11.17 -23.80 -19.41
CA ARG A 19 -9.80 -23.51 -19.88
C ARG A 19 -9.57 -22.23 -20.70
N ARG A 20 -8.86 -21.27 -20.10
CA ARG A 20 -7.63 -20.74 -20.71
C ARG A 20 -6.54 -20.58 -19.66
N ILE A 21 -5.72 -21.62 -19.59
CA ILE A 21 -4.34 -21.56 -19.12
C ILE A 21 -3.57 -20.76 -20.19
N ARG A 22 -3.01 -19.61 -19.80
CA ARG A 22 -1.84 -18.98 -20.42
C ARG A 22 -0.86 -18.82 -19.26
N GLY A 23 0.04 -19.77 -19.05
CA GLY A 23 1.40 -19.74 -19.62
C GLY A 23 2.26 -18.82 -18.73
N LEU A 24 2.82 -19.31 -17.62
CA LEU A 24 4.08 -20.05 -17.47
C LEU A 24 5.34 -19.21 -17.81
N GLY A 25 6.04 -18.78 -16.75
CA GLY A 25 7.49 -18.51 -16.69
C GLY A 25 7.94 -17.15 -17.26
N ILE A 26 9.01 -16.50 -16.78
CA ILE A 26 10.31 -17.03 -16.32
C ILE A 26 11.04 -15.97 -15.45
N ALA A 27 11.70 -16.50 -14.40
CA ALA A 27 12.94 -16.10 -13.73
C ALA A 27 13.17 -14.69 -13.14
N VAL A 28 13.19 -14.71 -11.81
CA VAL A 28 14.12 -14.03 -10.90
C VAL A 28 15.57 -14.06 -11.45
N VAL A 29 16.19 -12.89 -11.55
CA VAL A 29 17.66 -12.77 -11.54
C VAL A 29 18.03 -11.87 -10.37
N VAL A 30 18.42 -12.50 -9.26
CA VAL A 30 19.17 -11.88 -8.17
C VAL A 30 20.60 -11.72 -8.67
N VAL A 31 21.05 -10.48 -8.88
CA VAL A 31 22.48 -10.18 -8.96
C VAL A 31 22.91 -9.62 -7.61
N LEU A 32 23.38 -10.52 -6.75
CA LEU A 32 24.22 -10.20 -5.60
C LEU A 32 25.63 -9.89 -6.12
N VAL A 33 26.01 -8.61 -6.18
CA VAL A 33 27.44 -8.25 -6.26
C VAL A 33 27.94 -8.03 -4.85
N PHE A 34 28.55 -9.08 -4.32
CA PHE A 34 29.50 -9.02 -3.21
C PHE A 34 30.76 -8.31 -3.71
N GLY A 35 31.00 -7.09 -3.21
CA GLY A 35 32.24 -6.34 -3.42
C GLY A 35 32.96 -6.17 -2.09
N ALA A 36 33.99 -6.99 -1.87
CA ALA A 36 34.85 -6.94 -0.71
C ALA A 36 35.88 -5.81 -0.79
N ALA A 37 36.25 -5.28 0.38
CA ALA A 37 37.57 -4.82 0.82
C ALA A 37 38.45 -3.96 -0.12
N GLY A 38 38.83 -2.76 0.35
CA GLY A 38 39.97 -2.01 -0.18
C GLY A 38 40.30 -0.75 0.62
N CYS A 39 41.34 -0.81 1.45
CA CYS A 39 41.99 0.32 2.12
C CYS A 39 42.76 1.23 1.14
N GLY A 40 42.58 2.56 1.27
CA GLY A 40 43.58 3.62 1.16
C GLY A 40 44.34 3.88 -0.16
N PHE A 41 44.20 5.09 -0.73
CA PHE A 41 45.28 6.08 -0.84
C PHE A 41 44.75 7.42 -1.39
N SER A 42 45.41 8.50 -0.97
CA SER A 42 45.16 9.92 -1.18
C SER A 42 44.90 10.38 -2.61
N GLY A 43 44.00 11.36 -2.70
CA GLY A 43 43.82 12.25 -3.85
C GLY A 43 43.00 13.46 -3.41
N GLU A 44 43.68 14.50 -2.95
CA GLU A 44 43.10 15.80 -2.65
C GLU A 44 42.64 16.44 -3.97
N ALA A 45 41.34 16.65 -4.10
CA ALA A 45 40.76 17.55 -5.10
C ALA A 45 39.59 18.27 -4.44
N SER A 46 39.82 19.57 -4.17
CA SER A 46 38.80 20.55 -3.80
C SER A 46 37.61 20.47 -4.76
N GLY A 47 36.43 20.24 -4.20
CA GLY A 47 35.19 20.13 -4.95
C GLY A 47 34.03 20.06 -4.00
N GLU A 48 33.46 21.23 -3.72
CA GLU A 48 32.21 21.44 -3.00
C GLU A 48 31.06 20.61 -3.58
N SER A 49 30.16 20.22 -2.67
CA SER A 49 28.85 19.61 -2.94
C SER A 49 28.87 18.15 -3.41
N THR A 50 28.66 17.23 -2.47
CA THR A 50 27.78 16.09 -2.73
C THR A 50 27.11 15.70 -1.42
N GLY A 51 25.91 16.22 -1.22
CA GLY A 51 25.02 15.74 -0.18
C GLY A 51 24.88 14.22 -0.31
N SER A 52 24.92 13.55 0.84
CA SER A 52 24.69 12.12 0.99
C SER A 52 23.54 11.64 0.11
N ALA A 53 23.87 11.07 -1.05
CA ALA A 53 22.94 10.21 -1.76
C ALA A 53 22.83 8.92 -0.94
N LYS A 54 21.95 8.96 0.07
CA LYS A 54 21.35 7.76 0.63
C LYS A 54 20.79 6.94 -0.55
N PRO A 55 20.83 5.60 -0.51
CA PRO A 55 20.16 4.80 -1.52
C PRO A 55 18.74 5.34 -1.67
N SER A 56 18.30 5.51 -2.92
CA SER A 56 17.01 6.08 -3.31
C SER A 56 15.86 5.19 -2.84
N VAL A 57 15.72 5.07 -1.52
CA VAL A 57 14.53 4.64 -0.81
C VAL A 57 13.60 5.83 -0.95
N MET A 58 12.49 5.61 -1.64
CA MET A 58 11.43 6.60 -1.88
C MET A 58 11.24 7.51 -0.65
N GLY A 59 11.34 8.83 -0.84
CA GLY A 59 11.18 9.79 0.25
C GLY A 59 9.75 9.80 0.79
N VAL A 60 9.51 10.37 1.98
CA VAL A 60 8.16 10.42 2.58
C VAL A 60 7.18 11.15 1.66
N GLN A 61 7.55 12.32 1.12
CA GLN A 61 6.73 13.03 0.13
C GLN A 61 6.41 12.18 -1.12
N GLU A 62 7.41 11.51 -1.69
CA GLU A 62 7.25 10.70 -2.90
C GLU A 62 6.29 9.52 -2.64
N ALA A 63 6.40 8.89 -1.47
CA ALA A 63 5.48 7.84 -1.05
C ALA A 63 4.06 8.37 -0.81
N LEU A 64 3.90 9.58 -0.25
CA LEU A 64 2.59 10.22 -0.07
C LEU A 64 1.94 10.59 -1.40
N ASP A 65 2.72 11.00 -2.39
CA ASP A 65 2.22 11.27 -3.74
C ASP A 65 1.77 9.97 -4.42
N ALA A 66 2.51 8.88 -4.24
CA ALA A 66 2.11 7.55 -4.70
C ALA A 66 0.81 7.07 -4.01
N TYR A 67 0.69 7.28 -2.70
CA TYR A 67 -0.55 7.01 -1.96
C TYR A 67 -1.72 7.86 -2.48
N SER A 68 -1.50 9.16 -2.71
CA SER A 68 -2.53 10.07 -3.22
C SER A 68 -3.01 9.63 -4.61
N THR A 69 -2.09 9.16 -5.46
CA THR A 69 -2.40 8.59 -6.77
C THR A 69 -3.24 7.30 -6.63
N ALA A 70 -2.85 6.40 -5.72
CA ALA A 70 -3.61 5.18 -5.45
C ALA A 70 -4.99 5.45 -4.83
N ALA A 71 -5.13 6.58 -4.13
CA ALA A 71 -6.36 6.98 -3.46
C ALA A 71 -7.31 7.82 -4.32
N ALA A 72 -6.83 8.34 -5.46
CA ALA A 72 -7.59 9.19 -6.38
C ALA A 72 -8.82 8.52 -7.04
N PRO A 73 -8.79 7.21 -7.40
CA PRO A 73 -9.95 6.56 -7.96
C PRO A 73 -11.10 6.51 -6.95
N GLY A 74 -12.32 6.77 -7.44
CA GLY A 74 -13.54 6.36 -6.73
C GLY A 74 -13.79 4.86 -6.93
N CYS A 75 -14.75 4.32 -6.19
CA CYS A 75 -15.27 2.97 -6.43
C CYS A 75 -16.80 3.00 -6.39
N GLU A 76 -17.44 2.31 -7.32
CA GLU A 76 -18.91 2.21 -7.39
C GLU A 76 -19.39 0.79 -7.06
N THR A 77 -18.56 -0.21 -7.35
CA THR A 77 -18.84 -1.61 -7.06
C THR A 77 -18.03 -2.14 -5.88
N ALA A 78 -18.49 -3.25 -5.29
CA ALA A 78 -17.78 -3.89 -4.17
C ALA A 78 -16.37 -4.37 -4.58
N ASP A 79 -16.22 -4.89 -5.80
CA ASP A 79 -14.94 -5.37 -6.33
C ASP A 79 -13.97 -4.21 -6.59
N GLU A 80 -14.45 -3.08 -7.12
CA GLU A 80 -13.63 -1.87 -7.25
C GLU A 80 -13.23 -1.31 -5.88
N CYS A 81 -14.14 -1.32 -4.89
CA CYS A 81 -13.83 -0.84 -3.55
C CYS A 81 -12.85 -1.76 -2.82
N GLN A 82 -12.92 -3.07 -3.09
CA GLN A 82 -11.97 -4.08 -2.63
C GLN A 82 -10.57 -3.76 -3.16
N ASP A 83 -10.43 -3.66 -4.47
CA ASP A 83 -9.15 -3.38 -5.13
C ASP A 83 -8.58 -2.01 -4.73
N LEU A 84 -9.44 -0.99 -4.66
CA LEU A 84 -9.05 0.35 -4.23
C LEU A 84 -8.56 0.38 -2.78
N THR A 85 -9.25 -0.31 -1.87
CA THR A 85 -8.85 -0.34 -0.45
C THR A 85 -7.54 -1.10 -0.28
N ALA A 86 -7.36 -2.21 -1.01
CA ALA A 86 -6.10 -2.95 -1.03
C ALA A 86 -4.95 -2.09 -1.59
N ALA A 87 -5.17 -1.38 -2.70
CA ALA A 87 -4.17 -0.48 -3.29
C ALA A 87 -3.78 0.66 -2.34
N LYS A 88 -4.75 1.27 -1.65
CA LYS A 88 -4.50 2.30 -0.62
C LYS A 88 -3.66 1.74 0.53
N LEU A 89 -3.97 0.53 1.00
CA LEU A 89 -3.23 -0.10 2.08
C LEU A 89 -1.78 -0.38 1.67
N VAL A 90 -1.56 -0.95 0.48
CA VAL A 90 -0.20 -1.20 -0.05
C VAL A 90 0.59 0.10 -0.14
N ALA A 91 0.03 1.15 -0.75
CA ALA A 91 0.71 2.43 -0.86
C ALA A 91 0.98 3.06 0.53
N ALA A 92 0.08 2.89 1.50
CA ALA A 92 0.31 3.36 2.87
C ALA A 92 1.42 2.58 3.58
N MET A 93 1.59 1.28 3.29
CA MET A 93 2.72 0.50 3.79
C MET A 93 4.06 1.03 3.25
N ASP A 94 4.09 1.51 2.01
CA ASP A 94 5.27 2.18 1.44
C ASP A 94 5.55 3.52 2.13
N VAL A 95 4.51 4.33 2.41
CA VAL A 95 4.65 5.56 3.23
C VAL A 95 5.21 5.22 4.60
N ARG A 96 4.71 4.15 5.24
CA ARG A 96 5.25 3.67 6.53
C ARG A 96 6.71 3.26 6.43
N ALA A 97 7.11 2.58 5.36
CA ALA A 97 8.50 2.19 5.15
C ALA A 97 9.40 3.43 5.00
N ALA A 98 8.96 4.44 4.24
CA ALA A 98 9.65 5.72 4.11
C ALA A 98 9.76 6.46 5.45
N MET A 99 8.67 6.57 6.21
CA MET A 99 8.64 7.20 7.54
C MET A 99 9.61 6.52 8.51
N LYS A 100 9.64 5.17 8.53
CA LYS A 100 10.56 4.40 9.39
C LYS A 100 12.02 4.56 8.96
N ALA A 101 12.28 4.70 7.66
CA ALA A 101 13.63 4.89 7.13
C ALA A 101 14.17 6.31 7.38
N GLU A 102 13.29 7.30 7.46
CA GLU A 102 13.66 8.68 7.74
C GLU A 102 13.86 8.94 9.23
N ASP A 103 12.79 8.86 10.04
CA ASP A 103 12.86 9.02 11.49
C ASP A 103 11.62 8.38 12.19
N PRO A 104 11.76 7.17 12.76
CA PRO A 104 10.64 6.47 13.38
C PRO A 104 10.11 7.15 14.65
N VAL A 105 10.89 8.04 15.28
CA VAL A 105 10.44 8.79 16.46
C VAL A 105 9.59 9.98 16.03
N LYS A 106 10.04 10.72 15.00
CA LYS A 106 9.27 11.84 14.41
C LYS A 106 7.92 11.38 13.88
N PHE A 107 7.89 10.23 13.19
CA PHE A 107 6.69 9.74 12.50
C PHE A 107 5.91 8.68 13.30
N GLY A 108 6.11 8.57 14.62
CA GLY A 108 5.49 7.52 15.42
C GLY A 108 3.96 7.47 15.33
N GLU A 109 3.30 8.63 15.30
CA GLU A 109 1.85 8.75 15.17
C GLU A 109 1.31 8.30 13.80
N PRO A 110 1.77 8.87 12.66
CA PRO A 110 1.31 8.44 11.34
C PRO A 110 1.68 6.98 11.02
N ILE A 111 2.81 6.47 11.52
CA ILE A 111 3.15 5.05 11.47
C ILE A 111 2.08 4.21 12.21
N GLY A 112 1.66 4.65 13.39
CA GLY A 112 0.64 3.96 14.19
C GLY A 112 -0.72 3.87 13.47
N PHE A 113 -1.09 4.87 12.67
CA PHE A 113 -2.31 4.80 11.85
C PHE A 113 -2.21 3.73 10.75
N VAL A 114 -1.06 3.62 10.06
CA VAL A 114 -0.86 2.56 9.06
C VAL A 114 -0.88 1.18 9.70
N ASP A 115 -0.23 1.02 10.86
CA ASP A 115 -0.24 -0.24 11.62
C ASP A 115 -1.68 -0.64 12.04
N LEU A 116 -2.52 0.33 12.40
CA LEU A 116 -3.92 0.09 12.71
C LEU A 116 -4.73 -0.32 11.48
N ALA A 117 -4.47 0.31 10.33
CA ALA A 117 -5.11 -0.04 9.06
C ALA A 117 -4.78 -1.49 8.64
N GLU A 118 -3.51 -1.89 8.76
CA GLU A 118 -3.04 -3.24 8.47
C GLU A 118 -3.71 -4.27 9.39
N LYS A 119 -3.72 -4.03 10.71
CA LYS A 119 -4.41 -4.91 11.67
C LYS A 119 -5.91 -5.06 11.37
N ARG A 120 -6.56 -3.99 10.92
CA ARG A 120 -7.98 -4.04 10.53
C ARG A 120 -8.16 -4.86 9.25
N ALA A 121 -7.28 -4.69 8.27
CA ALA A 121 -7.33 -5.46 7.04
C ALA A 121 -7.09 -6.96 7.30
N GLU A 122 -6.13 -7.30 8.16
CA GLU A 122 -5.90 -8.67 8.63
C GLU A 122 -7.11 -9.24 9.37
N HIS A 123 -7.74 -8.45 10.25
CA HIS A 123 -8.91 -8.87 11.01
C HIS A 123 -10.11 -9.20 10.12
N TYR A 124 -10.35 -8.41 9.08
CA TYR A 124 -11.48 -8.62 8.17
C TYR A 124 -11.20 -9.63 7.06
N GLY A 125 -9.92 -9.91 6.78
CA GLY A 125 -9.48 -10.67 5.62
C GLY A 125 -9.22 -9.76 4.42
N MET A 126 -8.06 -9.93 3.79
CA MET A 126 -7.62 -9.13 2.63
C MET A 126 -8.55 -9.28 1.43
N ASP A 127 -9.38 -10.33 1.37
CA ASP A 127 -10.37 -10.63 0.33
C ASP A 127 -11.76 -10.03 0.61
N ASN A 128 -11.95 -9.38 1.76
CA ASN A 128 -13.25 -8.88 2.22
C ASN A 128 -13.25 -7.37 2.56
N LEU A 129 -12.29 -6.63 2.03
CA LEU A 129 -12.15 -5.19 2.21
C LEU A 129 -13.23 -4.40 1.44
N GLY A 130 -13.78 -4.94 0.35
CA GLY A 130 -14.83 -4.32 -0.46
C GLY A 130 -16.21 -4.35 0.19
N ALA A 131 -16.39 -5.13 1.25
CA ALA A 131 -17.65 -5.15 1.99
C ALA A 131 -17.91 -3.79 2.66
N LYS A 132 -19.17 -3.34 2.58
CA LYS A 132 -19.60 -2.06 3.15
C LYS A 132 -19.33 -2.03 4.65
N GLY A 133 -18.45 -1.12 5.08
CA GLY A 133 -18.01 -0.98 6.47
C GLY A 133 -16.55 -1.42 6.70
N ASN A 134 -16.10 -2.49 6.04
CA ASN A 134 -14.72 -2.95 6.13
C ASN A 134 -13.76 -1.99 5.40
N SER A 135 -14.15 -1.58 4.19
CA SER A 135 -13.42 -0.56 3.41
C SER A 135 -13.24 0.73 4.19
N PHE A 136 -14.30 1.18 4.88
CA PHE A 136 -14.26 2.35 5.73
C PHE A 136 -13.38 2.14 6.96
N ALA A 137 -13.49 0.98 7.63
CA ALA A 137 -12.67 0.68 8.80
C ALA A 137 -11.17 0.67 8.48
N VAL A 138 -10.77 0.19 7.30
CA VAL A 138 -9.37 0.24 6.85
C VAL A 138 -8.98 1.62 6.34
N SER A 139 -9.86 2.32 5.61
CA SER A 139 -9.55 3.63 5.03
C SER A 139 -9.50 4.77 6.07
N GLN A 140 -10.30 4.70 7.14
CA GLN A 140 -10.38 5.73 8.18
C GLN A 140 -9.02 6.06 8.83
N PRO A 141 -8.21 5.09 9.30
CA PRO A 141 -6.89 5.39 9.82
C PRO A 141 -5.93 5.90 8.74
N LEU A 142 -6.05 5.42 7.49
CA LEU A 142 -5.24 5.96 6.38
C LEU A 142 -5.56 7.43 6.09
N GLN A 143 -6.81 7.86 6.28
CA GLN A 143 -7.20 9.27 6.20
C GLN A 143 -6.61 10.08 7.37
N GLN A 144 -6.49 9.50 8.56
CA GLN A 144 -5.82 10.15 9.71
C GLN A 144 -4.33 10.35 9.46
N MET A 145 -3.65 9.39 8.83
CA MET A 145 -2.28 9.56 8.38
C MET A 145 -2.13 10.77 7.45
N VAL A 146 -2.99 10.88 6.43
CA VAL A 146 -2.96 12.04 5.51
C VAL A 146 -3.29 13.35 6.24
N ALA A 147 -4.23 13.33 7.17
CA ALA A 147 -4.58 14.50 7.97
C ALA A 147 -3.39 14.98 8.81
N TRP A 148 -2.64 14.06 9.41
CA TRP A 148 -1.44 14.39 10.17
C TRP A 148 -0.40 15.13 9.33
N PHE A 149 -0.15 14.70 8.09
CA PHE A 149 0.76 15.40 7.18
C PHE A 149 0.26 16.79 6.75
N ARG A 150 -1.07 16.99 6.69
CA ARG A 150 -1.64 18.32 6.45
C ARG A 150 -1.48 19.26 7.64
N GLU A 151 -1.47 18.71 8.85
CA GLU A 151 -1.22 19.45 10.08
C GLU A 151 0.27 19.74 10.30
N HIS A 152 1.15 18.92 9.72
CA HIS A 152 2.62 18.99 9.83
C HIS A 152 3.29 19.04 8.44
N PRO A 153 3.11 20.12 7.66
CA PRO A 153 3.67 20.24 6.31
C PRO A 153 5.21 20.27 6.26
N GLU A 154 5.88 20.54 7.37
CA GLU A 154 7.34 20.44 7.52
C GLU A 154 7.86 19.00 7.66
N ALA A 155 6.94 18.04 7.82
CA ALA A 155 7.27 16.64 8.00
C ALA A 155 7.14 15.81 6.72
N SER A 156 6.57 16.37 5.65
CA SER A 156 6.37 15.71 4.36
C SER A 156 7.54 15.97 3.40
#